data_AF-A0A655ARN6-F1
#
_entry.id   AF-A0A655ARN6-F1
#
_cell.length_a   1.000
_cell.length_b   1.000
_cell.length_c   1.000
_cell.angle_alpha   90.00
_cell.angle_beta   90.00
_cell.angle_gamma   90.00
#
_symmetry.space_group_name_H-M   'P 1'
#
loop_
_entity.id
_entity.type
_entity.pdbx_description
1 polymer ?
#
loop_
_entity_poly.entity_id
_entity_poly.type
_entity_poly.pdbx_seq_one_letter_code
_entity_poly.pdbx_strand_id
1 'polypeptide(L)' 'MASIGLTIPTIALASLWLSGPLQLGLGAIQLVLLVLTVVVSVLTVVPGRATRLQGEVHLVLLAAYLFLAVVP' A
#
# COMPACT_ATOMS: atom_id res chain seq x y z
N MET A 1 -5.68 -9.58 -10.51
CA MET A 1 -6.38 -9.02 -9.34
C MET A 1 -5.46 -8.01 -8.68
N ALA A 2 -5.65 -6.73 -9.01
CA ALA A 2 -4.93 -5.58 -8.45
C ALA A 2 -6.00 -4.64 -7.89
N SER A 3 -6.68 -5.06 -6.83
CA SER A 3 -7.97 -4.47 -6.46
C SER A 3 -7.88 -3.43 -5.36
N ILE A 4 -6.73 -3.14 -4.73
CA ILE A 4 -6.65 -2.08 -3.69
C ILE A 4 -7.11 -0.73 -4.25
N GLY A 5 -6.68 -0.38 -5.47
CA GLY A 5 -7.08 0.86 -6.15
C GLY A 5 -8.57 0.95 -6.50
N LEU A 6 -9.32 -0.16 -6.43
CA LEU A 6 -10.77 -0.17 -6.70
C LEU A 6 -11.58 -0.51 -5.44
N THR A 7 -11.09 -1.36 -4.55
CA THR A 7 -11.73 -1.75 -3.27
C THR A 7 -11.81 -0.58 -2.31
N ILE A 8 -10.77 0.24 -2.15
CA ILE A 8 -10.86 1.43 -1.29
C ILE A 8 -11.94 2.40 -1.80
N PRO A 9 -11.95 2.80 -3.10
CA PRO A 9 -13.05 3.61 -3.64
C PRO A 9 -14.41 2.95 -3.55
N THR A 10 -14.53 1.64 -3.80
CA THR A 10 -15.80 0.92 -3.72
C THR A 10 -16.33 0.89 -2.29
N ILE A 11 -15.48 0.64 -1.28
CA ILE A 11 -15.88 0.66 0.13
C ILE A 11 -16.21 2.10 0.55
N ALA A 12 -15.44 3.10 0.11
CA ALA A 12 -15.74 4.49 0.36
C ALA A 12 -17.12 4.88 -0.21
N LEU A 13 -17.44 4.44 -1.43
CA LEU A 13 -18.76 4.64 -2.02
C LEU A 13 -19.84 3.86 -1.25
N ALA A 14 -19.59 2.60 -0.90
CA ALA A 14 -20.52 1.78 -0.12
C ALA A 14 -20.83 2.38 1.26
N SER A 15 -19.86 3.08 1.86
CA SER A 15 -20.03 3.76 3.14
C SER A 15 -21.04 4.90 3.12
N LEU A 16 -21.47 5.36 1.93
CA LEU A 16 -22.59 6.30 1.79
C LEU A 16 -23.94 5.68 2.23
N TRP A 17 -24.07 4.36 2.17
CA TRP A 17 -25.28 3.63 2.57
C TRP A 17 -25.12 2.83 3.87
N LEU A 18 -23.89 2.57 4.29
CA LEU A 18 -23.59 1.83 5.53
C LEU A 18 -23.46 2.79 6.71
N SER A 19 -24.09 2.46 7.83
CA SER A 19 -23.97 3.24 9.06
C SER A 19 -22.66 2.94 9.79
N GLY A 20 -21.88 3.97 10.13
CA GLY A 20 -20.66 3.86 10.94
C GLY A 20 -19.46 4.61 10.34
N PRO A 21 -18.43 4.93 11.16
CA PRO A 21 -17.25 5.63 10.67
C PRO A 21 -16.42 4.72 9.75
N LEU A 22 -16.07 5.23 8.57
CA LEU A 22 -15.16 4.54 7.66
C LEU A 22 -13.73 4.60 8.20
N GLN A 23 -13.25 3.49 8.75
CA GLN A 23 -11.86 3.31 9.11
C GLN A 23 -11.18 2.40 8.09
N LEU A 24 -10.19 2.91 7.37
CA LEU A 24 -9.44 2.14 6.37
C LEU A 24 -8.47 1.13 7.00
N GLY A 25 -8.35 1.11 8.33
CA GLY A 25 -7.48 0.18 9.06
C GLY A 25 -5.98 0.47 8.93
N LEU A 26 -5.59 1.64 8.42
CA LEU A 26 -4.20 2.06 8.27
C LEU A 26 -3.90 3.22 9.21
N GLY A 27 -2.89 3.07 10.06
CA GLY A 27 -2.29 4.17 10.80
C GLY A 27 -1.41 5.05 9.91
N ALA A 28 -0.93 6.17 10.46
CA ALA A 28 -0.12 7.14 9.71
C ALA A 28 1.14 6.51 9.10
N ILE A 29 1.83 5.64 9.85
CA ILE A 29 3.05 4.96 9.40
C ILE A 29 2.76 4.00 8.24
N GLN A 30 1.70 3.18 8.36
CA GLN A 30 1.33 2.23 7.31
C GLN A 30 0.89 2.95 6.04
N LEU A 31 0.25 4.13 6.17
CA LEU A 31 -0.11 4.98 5.03
C LEU A 31 1.15 5.52 4.32
N VAL A 32 2.16 5.98 5.06
CA VAL A 32 3.44 6.41 4.49
C VAL A 32 4.13 5.27 3.76
N LEU A 33 4.19 4.08 4.35
CA LEU A 33 4.78 2.90 3.70
C LEU A 33 4.03 2.46 2.44
N LEU A 34 2.69 2.58 2.44
CA LEU A 34 1.87 2.33 1.25
C LEU A 34 2.21 3.32 0.13
N VAL A 35 2.30 4.62 0.45
CA VAL A 35 2.67 5.66 -0.54
C VAL A 35 4.07 5.41 -1.08
N LEU A 36 5.05 5.12 -0.21
CA LEU A 36 6.41 4.76 -0.63
C LEU A 36 6.41 3.54 -1.56
N THR A 37 5.63 2.51 -1.23
CA THR A 37 5.52 1.30 -2.07
C THR A 37 4.97 1.63 -3.45
N VAL A 38 3.92 2.46 -3.54
CA VAL A 38 3.34 2.89 -4.82
C VAL A 38 4.36 3.68 -5.64
N VAL A 39 4.99 4.69 -5.04
CA VAL A 39 5.98 5.54 -5.72
C VAL A 39 7.16 4.72 -6.22
N VAL A 40 7.73 3.87 -5.37
CA VAL A 40 8.86 3.02 -5.74
C VAL A 40 8.46 2.04 -6.84
N SER A 41 7.29 1.41 -6.73
CA SER A 41 6.76 0.52 -7.78
C SER A 41 6.59 1.24 -9.11
N VAL A 42 6.10 2.49 -9.11
CA VAL A 42 5.98 3.30 -10.33
C VAL A 42 7.37 3.55 -10.93
N LEU A 43 8.35 3.94 -10.12
CA LEU A 43 9.71 4.26 -10.60
C LEU A 43 10.50 3.04 -11.08
N THR A 44 10.20 1.83 -10.60
CA THR A 44 10.95 0.61 -10.95
C THR A 44 10.23 -0.30 -11.94
N VAL A 45 8.90 -0.41 -11.87
CA VAL A 45 8.12 -1.34 -12.69
C VAL A 45 7.67 -0.70 -14.00
N VAL A 46 7.16 0.53 -13.99
CA VAL A 46 6.65 1.21 -15.20
C VAL A 46 7.72 1.34 -16.29
N PRO A 47 8.99 1.66 -15.99
CA PRO A 47 10.03 1.72 -17.02
C PRO A 47 10.43 0.36 -17.63
N GLY A 48 9.91 -0.77 -17.13
CA GLY A 48 10.14 -2.10 -17.71
C GLY A 48 11.54 -2.69 -17.51
N ARG A 49 12.36 -2.10 -16.63
CA ARG A 49 13.77 -2.51 -16.38
C ARG A 49 14.03 -2.95 -14.94
N ALA A 50 13.14 -3.77 -14.39
CA ALA A 50 13.25 -4.29 -13.03
C ALA A 50 14.56 -5.07 -12.82
N THR A 51 15.49 -4.54 -12.04
CA THR A 51 16.76 -5.20 -11.69
C THR A 51 16.68 -5.90 -10.32
N ARG A 52 17.64 -6.78 -10.02
CA ARG A 52 17.72 -7.44 -8.70
C ARG A 52 17.77 -6.44 -7.54
N LEU A 53 18.56 -5.36 -7.69
CA LEU A 53 18.67 -4.30 -6.69
C LEU A 53 17.33 -3.59 -6.47
N GLN A 54 16.54 -3.36 -7.52
CA GLN A 54 15.20 -2.79 -7.37
C GLN A 54 14.27 -3.76 -6.62
N GLY A 55 14.37 -5.06 -6.88
CA GLY A 55 13.66 -6.08 -6.12
C GLY A 55 13.98 -6.05 -4.63
N GLU A 56 15.26 -5.90 -4.26
CA GLU A 56 15.69 -5.76 -2.87
C GLU A 56 15.04 -4.54 -2.18
N VAL A 57 14.92 -3.41 -2.87
CA VAL A 57 14.23 -2.23 -2.32
C VAL A 57 12.77 -2.54 -1.96
N HIS A 58 12.06 -3.32 -2.79
CA HIS A 58 10.68 -3.72 -2.49
C HIS A 58 10.62 -4.67 -1.31
N LEU A 59 11.56 -5.62 -1.21
CA LEU A 59 11.66 -6.54 -0.07
C LEU A 59 11.97 -5.80 1.23
N VAL A 60 12.82 -4.77 1.20
CA VAL A 60 13.12 -3.93 2.37
C VAL A 60 11.88 -3.14 2.80
N LEU A 61 11.14 -2.55 1.86
CA LEU A 61 9.86 -1.88 2.17
C LEU A 61 8.84 -2.85 2.78
N LEU A 62 8.75 -4.07 2.24
CA LEU A 62 7.89 -5.12 2.79
C LEU A 62 8.34 -5.53 4.20
N ALA A 63 9.64 -5.72 4.43
CA ALA A 63 10.19 -6.05 5.73
C ALA A 63 9.92 -4.93 6.76
N ALA A 64 10.08 -3.66 6.37
CA ALA A 64 9.74 -2.52 7.21
C ALA A 64 8.25 -2.50 7.57
N TYR A 65 7.37 -2.75 6.59
CA TYR A 65 5.93 -2.87 6.84
C TYR A 65 5.60 -4.00 7.81
N LEU A 66 6.15 -5.21 7.61
CA LEU A 66 5.91 -6.34 8.50
C LEU A 66 6.42 -6.08 9.92
N PHE A 67 7.63 -5.53 10.04
CA PHE A 67 8.21 -5.18 11.34
C PHE A 67 7.32 -4.20 12.10
N LEU A 68 6.94 -3.09 11.47
CA LEU A 68 6.11 -2.05 12.09
C LEU A 68 4.64 -2.46 12.25
N ALA A 69 4.17 -3.47 11.52
CA ALA A 69 2.84 -4.04 11.72
C ALA A 69 2.80 -4.97 12.94
N VAL A 70 3.89 -5.70 13.22
CA VAL A 70 4.00 -6.60 14.38
C VAL A 70 4.43 -5.85 15.64
N VAL A 71 5.30 -4.86 15.50
CA VAL A 71 5.81 -4.01 16.58
C VAL A 71 5.43 -2.56 16.27
N PRO A 72 4.20 -2.14 16.63
CA PRO A 72 3.66 -0.82 16.29
C PRO A 72 4.32 0.34 17.03
#